data_AF-A0A5J6IH45-F1
#
_entry.id   AF-A0A5J6IH45-F1
#
_cell.length_a   1.000
_cell.length_b   1.000
_cell.length_c   1.000
_cell.angle_alpha   90.00
_cell.angle_beta   90.00
_cell.angle_gamma   90.00
#
_symmetry.space_group_name_H-M   'P 1'
#
loop_
_entity.id
_entity.type
_entity.pdbx_description
1 polymer ?
#
loop_
_entity_poly.entity_id
_entity_poly.type
_entity_poly.pdbx_seq_one_letter_code
_entity_poly.pdbx_strand_id
1 'polypeptide(L)'
;MIEAAGSGIDGSDHEWIEGLAWAYGLVAPDPVERAAALDRQARARMEVEAALDRLNEGRFPIHWLRFRARDRAYRRACGRCLPGALWSESRYGHGRISTWPGLSLALLFLEWEARYPQEWTEHAKDWGTKQALIRDLAATDHDRLLRAKLVDLVDLAVQRTYRCKDREYVRVARAVDGDELRHRLHRAQRSENPVAQLHARYVLWLLDRPEIPNTRHVWRTWLAGALT
;
A
#
# COMPACT_ATOMS: atom_id res chain seq x y z
N MET A 1 36.15 8.67 28.15
CA MET A 1 35.01 9.46 27.63
C MET A 1 34.81 9.02 26.20
N ILE A 2 33.76 8.23 25.94
CA ILE A 2 33.32 7.88 24.60
C ILE A 2 32.05 8.70 24.38
N GLU A 3 32.13 9.69 23.51
CA GLU A 3 30.96 10.43 23.05
C GLU A 3 30.03 9.46 22.31
N ALA A 4 28.83 9.29 22.86
CA ALA A 4 27.73 8.69 22.15
C ALA A 4 27.25 9.68 21.07
N ALA A 5 27.50 9.35 19.81
CA ALA A 5 26.86 10.01 18.69
C ALA A 5 25.35 9.75 18.75
N GLY A 6 24.61 10.75 19.22
CA GLY A 6 23.16 10.75 19.24
C GLY A 6 22.60 10.58 17.82
N SER A 7 21.71 9.60 17.70
CA SER A 7 20.93 9.25 16.53
C SER A 7 20.21 10.47 15.92
N GLY A 8 20.67 10.94 14.77
CA GLY A 8 19.97 11.93 13.93
C GLY A 8 18.89 11.33 13.04
N ILE A 9 18.43 10.10 13.31
CA ILE A 9 17.50 9.34 12.46
C ILE A 9 16.02 9.62 12.85
N ASP A 10 15.75 9.88 14.13
CA ASP A 10 14.36 10.00 14.63
C ASP A 10 13.70 11.33 14.21
N GLY A 11 14.46 12.42 14.18
CA GLY A 11 13.97 13.73 13.74
C GLY A 11 13.63 13.80 12.24
N SER A 12 14.42 13.14 11.39
CA SER A 12 14.20 13.17 9.94
C SER A 12 12.97 12.36 9.51
N ASP A 13 12.71 11.24 10.18
CA ASP A 13 11.55 10.39 9.87
C ASP A 13 10.24 11.08 10.29
N HIS A 14 10.25 11.79 11.41
CA HIS A 14 9.10 12.59 11.87
C HIS A 14 8.80 13.76 10.93
N GLU A 15 9.81 14.57 10.58
CA GLU A 15 9.66 15.68 9.62
C GLU A 15 9.14 15.19 8.25
N TRP A 16 9.59 14.02 7.80
CA TRP A 16 9.11 13.41 6.57
C TRP A 16 7.62 13.02 6.64
N ILE A 17 7.20 12.36 7.73
CA ILE A 17 5.79 12.00 7.95
C ILE A 17 4.91 13.25 8.06
N GLU A 18 5.34 14.27 8.80
CA GLU A 18 4.63 15.54 8.91
C GLU A 18 4.48 16.22 7.55
N GLY A 19 5.54 16.22 6.73
CA GLY A 19 5.49 16.70 5.35
C GLY A 19 4.48 15.97 4.45
N LEU A 20 4.08 14.75 4.84
CA LEU A 20 3.07 13.93 4.18
C LEU A 20 1.74 13.85 4.93
N ALA A 21 1.53 14.63 5.99
CA ALA A 21 0.29 14.60 6.76
C ALA A 21 -0.95 14.93 5.91
N TRP A 22 -0.79 15.69 4.83
CA TRP A 22 -1.87 15.95 3.87
C TRP A 22 -2.41 14.69 3.20
N ALA A 23 -1.62 13.60 3.11
CA ALA A 23 -2.02 12.38 2.44
C ALA A 23 -3.18 11.66 3.15
N TYR A 24 -3.36 11.89 4.46
CA TYR A 24 -4.49 11.35 5.23
C TYR A 24 -5.85 11.84 4.69
N GLY A 25 -5.88 13.01 4.05
CA GLY A 25 -7.07 13.50 3.35
C GLY A 25 -7.49 12.61 2.17
N LEU A 26 -6.60 11.80 1.57
CA LEU A 26 -6.92 10.94 0.42
C LEU A 26 -7.95 9.85 0.74
N VAL A 27 -8.06 9.47 2.01
CA VAL A 27 -9.05 8.49 2.51
C VAL A 27 -10.17 9.14 3.31
N ALA A 28 -10.18 10.47 3.42
CA ALA A 28 -11.19 11.20 4.18
C ALA A 28 -12.59 11.00 3.57
N PRO A 29 -13.62 10.79 4.41
CA PRO A 29 -14.99 10.69 3.94
C PRO A 29 -15.50 12.01 3.37
N ASP A 30 -15.06 13.14 3.92
CA ASP A 30 -15.39 14.48 3.41
C ASP A 30 -14.80 14.69 2.00
N PRO A 31 -15.64 14.89 0.97
CA PRO A 31 -15.17 15.15 -0.38
C PRO A 31 -14.28 16.40 -0.51
N VAL A 32 -14.48 17.43 0.33
CA VAL A 32 -13.69 18.68 0.26
C VAL A 32 -12.26 18.44 0.74
N GLU A 33 -12.11 17.78 1.89
CA GLU A 33 -10.80 17.36 2.40
C GLU A 33 -10.07 16.45 1.40
N ARG A 34 -10.78 15.48 0.83
CA ARG A 34 -10.23 14.57 -0.18
C ARG A 34 -9.80 15.29 -1.45
N ALA A 35 -10.60 16.22 -1.96
CA ALA A 35 -10.23 17.03 -3.12
C ALA A 35 -8.96 17.87 -2.87
N ALA A 36 -8.82 18.45 -1.67
CA ALA A 36 -7.62 19.22 -1.31
C ALA A 36 -6.36 18.35 -1.19
N ALA A 37 -6.50 17.08 -0.78
CA ALA A 37 -5.40 16.12 -0.77
C ALA A 37 -5.04 15.63 -2.19
N LEU A 38 -6.03 15.40 -3.06
CA LEU A 38 -5.83 15.03 -4.45
C LEU A 38 -5.11 16.13 -5.26
N ASP A 39 -5.48 17.39 -5.05
CA ASP A 39 -4.79 18.54 -5.67
C ASP A 39 -3.33 18.64 -5.22
N ARG A 40 -3.04 18.42 -3.93
CA ARG A 40 -1.65 18.34 -3.44
C ARG A 40 -0.88 17.17 -4.06
N GLN A 41 -1.48 15.99 -4.14
CA GLN A 41 -0.90 14.82 -4.80
C GLN A 41 -0.58 15.10 -6.28
N ALA A 42 -1.50 15.76 -7.00
CA ALA A 42 -1.30 16.13 -8.40
C ALA A 42 -0.13 17.12 -8.57
N ARG A 43 -0.03 18.15 -7.70
CA ARG A 43 1.10 19.08 -7.70
C ARG A 43 2.42 18.40 -7.40
N ALA A 44 2.46 17.56 -6.36
CA ALA A 44 3.66 16.82 -6.00
C ALA A 44 4.13 15.90 -7.15
N ARG A 45 3.18 15.30 -7.90
CA ARG A 45 3.48 14.51 -9.09
C ARG A 45 4.06 15.34 -10.23
N MET A 46 3.54 16.53 -10.50
CA MET A 46 4.14 17.44 -11.50
C MET A 46 5.58 17.82 -11.12
N GLU A 47 5.88 18.01 -9.83
CA GLU A 47 7.25 18.26 -9.37
C GLU A 47 8.18 17.05 -9.63
N VAL A 48 7.69 15.83 -9.41
CA VAL A 48 8.43 14.59 -9.70
C VAL A 48 8.73 14.48 -11.18
N GLU A 49 7.74 14.71 -12.05
CA GLU A 49 7.88 14.67 -13.50
C GLU A 49 8.91 15.72 -13.98
N ALA A 50 8.80 16.97 -13.51
CA ALA A 50 9.76 18.01 -13.82
C ALA A 50 11.19 17.72 -13.30
N ALA A 51 11.32 17.01 -12.17
CA ALA A 51 12.63 16.60 -11.67
C ALA A 51 13.22 15.43 -12.47
N LEU A 52 12.38 14.51 -12.96
CA LEU A 52 12.77 13.41 -13.83
C LEU A 52 13.25 13.92 -15.19
N ASP A 53 12.57 14.90 -15.77
CA ASP A 53 12.99 15.52 -17.03
C ASP A 53 14.40 16.13 -16.91
N ARG A 54 14.66 16.91 -15.85
CA ARG A 54 15.98 17.47 -15.54
C ARG A 54 17.05 16.40 -15.33
N LEU A 55 16.69 15.26 -14.73
CA LEU A 55 17.58 14.12 -14.56
C LEU A 55 17.96 13.54 -15.94
N ASN A 56 16.99 13.39 -16.83
CA ASN A 56 17.16 12.82 -18.17
C ASN A 56 17.89 13.75 -19.17
N GLU A 57 17.82 15.06 -19.00
CA GLU A 57 18.56 16.05 -19.81
C GLU A 57 20.09 15.85 -19.76
N GLY A 58 20.61 15.16 -18.74
CA GLY A 58 22.04 14.86 -18.58
C GLY A 58 22.42 13.46 -19.04
N ARG A 59 22.25 13.15 -20.32
CA ARG A 59 22.45 11.77 -20.85
C ARG A 59 23.91 11.28 -20.89
N PHE A 60 24.89 12.10 -20.47
CA PHE A 60 26.32 11.74 -20.51
C PHE A 60 27.00 11.78 -19.12
N PRO A 61 27.68 10.68 -18.70
CA PRO A 61 28.35 10.55 -17.38
C PRO A 61 29.51 11.51 -17.10
N ILE A 62 29.87 12.38 -18.04
CA ILE A 62 31.06 13.25 -17.97
C ILE A 62 30.95 14.27 -16.81
N HIS A 63 29.74 14.50 -16.29
CA HIS A 63 29.48 15.35 -15.13
C HIS A 63 28.77 14.61 -13.99
N TRP A 64 29.37 13.53 -13.49
CA TRP A 64 28.89 12.73 -12.35
C TRP A 64 28.34 13.53 -11.16
N LEU A 65 28.98 14.64 -10.78
CA LEU A 65 28.52 15.51 -9.69
C LEU A 65 27.16 16.17 -10.01
N ARG A 66 26.95 16.61 -11.26
CA ARG A 66 25.68 17.19 -11.70
C ARG A 66 24.58 16.14 -11.79
N PHE A 67 24.90 14.93 -12.26
CA PHE A 67 23.98 13.80 -12.25
C PHE A 67 23.54 13.46 -10.82
N ARG A 68 24.48 13.35 -9.87
CA ARG A 68 24.16 13.12 -8.44
C ARG A 68 23.27 14.21 -7.84
N ALA A 69 23.50 15.48 -8.19
CA ALA A 69 22.65 16.57 -7.71
C ALA A 69 21.21 16.45 -8.25
N ARG A 70 21.05 16.10 -9.52
CA ARG A 70 19.75 15.87 -10.16
C ARG A 70 19.04 14.64 -9.61
N ASP A 71 19.76 13.53 -9.42
CA ASP A 71 19.23 12.30 -8.82
C ASP A 71 18.73 12.55 -7.39
N ARG A 72 19.49 13.32 -6.58
CA ARG A 72 19.02 13.76 -5.26
C ARG A 72 17.76 14.62 -5.34
N ALA A 73 17.69 15.56 -6.28
CA ALA A 73 16.51 16.40 -6.45
C ALA A 73 15.27 15.56 -6.85
N TYR A 74 15.45 14.61 -7.77
CA TYR A 74 14.41 13.66 -8.17
C TYR A 74 13.94 12.80 -6.99
N ARG A 75 14.86 12.20 -6.23
CA ARG A 75 14.50 11.38 -5.05
C ARG A 75 13.78 12.19 -3.98
N ARG A 76 14.20 13.43 -3.73
CA ARG A 76 13.50 14.35 -2.80
C ARG A 76 12.09 14.67 -3.28
N ALA A 77 11.90 14.89 -4.58
CA ALA A 77 10.57 15.10 -5.14
C ALA A 77 9.70 13.83 -4.97
N CYS A 78 10.24 12.65 -5.27
CA CYS A 78 9.55 11.37 -5.03
C CYS A 78 9.16 11.21 -3.57
N GLY A 79 10.01 11.63 -2.64
CA GLY A 79 9.76 11.55 -1.19
C GLY A 79 8.57 12.35 -0.68
N ARG A 80 8.00 13.24 -1.51
CA ARG A 80 6.86 14.09 -1.18
C ARG A 80 5.57 13.70 -1.92
N CYS A 81 5.60 12.59 -2.67
CA CYS A 81 4.51 12.18 -3.55
C CYS A 81 4.25 10.68 -3.44
N LEU A 82 2.98 10.26 -3.30
CA LEU A 82 2.65 8.83 -3.34
C LEU A 82 2.64 8.30 -4.80
N PRO A 83 3.03 7.05 -5.05
CA PRO A 83 3.64 6.10 -4.13
C PRO A 83 5.15 6.31 -3.92
N GLY A 84 5.80 7.26 -4.62
CA GLY A 84 7.25 7.48 -4.57
C GLY A 84 7.81 7.61 -3.15
N ALA A 85 7.06 8.24 -2.25
CA ALA A 85 7.42 8.44 -0.86
C ALA A 85 7.57 7.13 -0.08
N LEU A 86 6.83 6.09 -0.46
CA LEU A 86 6.93 4.77 0.15
C LEU A 86 8.28 4.08 -0.15
N TRP A 87 9.04 4.62 -1.10
CA TRP A 87 10.30 4.06 -1.57
C TRP A 87 11.45 5.07 -1.52
N SER A 88 11.19 6.32 -1.16
CA SER A 88 12.23 7.33 -1.03
C SER A 88 13.06 7.07 0.23
N GLU A 89 14.37 7.01 0.04
CA GLU A 89 15.41 7.00 1.08
C GLU A 89 15.53 5.75 1.98
N SER A 90 14.56 4.85 2.09
CA SER A 90 14.79 3.62 2.83
C SER A 90 13.71 2.56 2.59
N ARG A 91 14.05 1.47 1.88
CA ARG A 91 13.09 0.36 1.71
C ARG A 91 12.76 -0.30 3.05
N TYR A 92 13.75 -0.39 3.94
CA TYR A 92 13.68 -0.90 5.31
C TYR A 92 15.02 -0.58 5.97
N GLY A 93 15.17 0.63 6.50
CA GLY A 93 16.37 1.03 7.24
C GLY A 93 16.43 0.21 8.52
N HIS A 94 16.94 -1.03 8.43
CA HIS A 94 17.23 -1.95 9.53
C HIS A 94 16.07 -2.77 10.15
N GLY A 95 14.89 -2.97 9.50
CA GLY A 95 13.78 -3.67 10.16
C GLY A 95 12.65 -4.25 9.30
N ARG A 96 11.58 -4.71 9.98
CA ARG A 96 10.33 -5.21 9.36
C ARG A 96 9.41 -4.03 9.05
N ILE A 97 8.44 -4.21 8.16
CA ILE A 97 7.43 -3.16 7.87
C ILE A 97 6.66 -2.71 9.12
N SER A 98 6.49 -3.59 10.12
CA SER A 98 5.83 -3.24 11.39
C SER A 98 6.59 -2.21 12.23
N THR A 99 7.92 -2.10 12.06
CA THR A 99 8.76 -1.14 12.79
C THR A 99 9.11 0.08 11.95
N TRP A 100 8.62 0.16 10.72
CA TRP A 100 8.90 1.25 9.81
C TRP A 100 7.99 2.45 10.11
N PRO A 101 8.54 3.67 10.29
CA PRO A 101 7.73 4.87 10.55
C PRO A 101 6.66 5.15 9.48
N GLY A 102 6.92 4.75 8.22
CA GLY A 102 5.98 4.90 7.11
C GLY A 102 4.85 3.86 7.05
N LEU A 103 4.72 2.97 8.04
CA LEU A 103 3.67 1.93 8.06
C LEU A 103 2.26 2.52 7.88
N SER A 104 1.97 3.63 8.56
CA SER A 104 0.68 4.31 8.46
C SER A 104 0.41 4.82 7.04
N LEU A 105 1.43 5.35 6.35
CA LEU A 105 1.33 5.78 4.96
C LEU A 105 1.15 4.60 3.99
N ALA A 106 1.78 3.45 4.25
CA ALA A 106 1.56 2.24 3.47
C ALA A 106 0.13 1.69 3.63
N LEU A 107 -0.39 1.64 4.85
CA LEU A 107 -1.78 1.24 5.11
C LEU A 107 -2.75 2.21 4.43
N LEU A 108 -2.50 3.52 4.52
CA LEU A 108 -3.27 4.56 3.86
C LEU A 108 -3.27 4.40 2.34
N PHE A 109 -2.13 4.09 1.73
CA PHE A 109 -2.05 3.88 0.28
C PHE A 109 -2.93 2.71 -0.18
N LEU A 110 -2.94 1.61 0.58
CA LEU A 110 -3.81 0.45 0.30
C LEU A 110 -5.28 0.75 0.60
N GLU A 111 -5.56 1.51 1.65
CA GLU A 111 -6.91 1.95 2.00
C GLU A 111 -7.49 2.88 0.94
N TRP A 112 -6.69 3.82 0.41
CA TRP A 112 -7.08 4.70 -0.69
C TRP A 112 -7.40 3.89 -1.95
N GLU A 113 -6.56 2.90 -2.29
CA GLU A 113 -6.83 1.99 -3.41
C GLU A 113 -8.14 1.21 -3.22
N ALA A 114 -8.47 0.84 -1.99
CA ALA A 114 -9.65 0.06 -1.69
C ALA A 114 -10.93 0.91 -1.64
N ARG A 115 -10.88 2.11 -1.07
CA ARG A 115 -12.04 3.01 -0.92
C ARG A 115 -12.36 3.79 -2.18
N TYR A 116 -11.34 4.34 -2.84
CA TYR A 116 -11.48 5.26 -3.97
C TYR A 116 -10.64 4.79 -5.17
N PRO A 117 -10.96 3.61 -5.75
CA PRO A 117 -10.10 2.97 -6.74
C PRO A 117 -9.91 3.79 -8.02
N GLN A 118 -10.87 4.62 -8.42
CA GLN A 118 -10.77 5.50 -9.59
C GLN A 118 -9.76 6.63 -9.34
N GLU A 119 -9.90 7.34 -8.21
CA GLU A 119 -8.98 8.41 -7.80
C GLU A 119 -7.54 7.87 -7.67
N TRP A 120 -7.37 6.71 -7.02
CA TRP A 120 -6.08 6.04 -6.94
C TRP A 120 -5.50 5.70 -8.32
N THR A 121 -6.36 5.25 -9.26
CA THR A 121 -5.94 4.88 -10.62
C THR A 121 -5.36 6.07 -11.38
N GLU A 122 -6.00 7.22 -11.24
CA GLU A 122 -5.62 8.45 -11.92
C GLU A 122 -4.32 9.03 -11.33
N HIS A 123 -4.27 9.12 -10.00
CA HIS A 123 -3.26 9.93 -9.33
C HIS A 123 -2.01 9.16 -8.88
N ALA A 124 -2.12 7.88 -8.54
CA ALA A 124 -1.05 7.15 -7.86
C ALA A 124 -0.94 5.66 -8.24
N LYS A 125 -1.51 5.26 -9.38
CA LYS A 125 -1.53 3.86 -9.82
C LYS A 125 -0.13 3.26 -9.86
N ASP A 126 0.10 2.30 -8.97
CA ASP A 126 1.27 1.44 -9.00
C ASP A 126 0.93 0.05 -8.43
N TRP A 127 0.75 -0.90 -9.35
CA TRP A 127 0.47 -2.29 -8.99
C TRP A 127 1.67 -3.00 -8.37
N GLY A 128 2.90 -2.58 -8.69
CA GLY A 128 4.13 -3.10 -8.10
C GLY A 128 4.22 -2.72 -6.63
N THR A 129 3.99 -1.45 -6.33
CA THR A 129 3.92 -0.93 -4.96
C THR A 129 2.86 -1.65 -4.15
N LYS A 130 1.62 -1.71 -4.66
CA LYS A 130 0.51 -2.43 -4.00
C LYS A 130 0.89 -3.88 -3.67
N GLN A 131 1.44 -4.60 -4.65
CA GLN A 131 1.83 -6.00 -4.47
C GLN A 131 2.94 -6.18 -3.43
N ALA A 132 3.95 -5.30 -3.44
CA ALA A 132 5.05 -5.34 -2.48
C ALA A 132 4.53 -5.12 -1.06
N LEU A 133 3.76 -4.05 -0.83
CA LEU A 133 3.19 -3.74 0.48
C LEU A 133 2.31 -4.88 1.03
N ILE A 134 1.41 -5.45 0.22
CA ILE A 134 0.54 -6.54 0.67
C ILE A 134 1.37 -7.77 1.10
N ARG A 135 2.46 -8.06 0.39
CA ARG A 135 3.34 -9.19 0.73
C ARG A 135 4.12 -8.94 2.01
N ASP A 136 4.66 -7.73 2.17
CA ASP A 136 5.45 -7.37 3.34
C ASP A 136 4.57 -7.30 4.59
N LEU A 137 3.35 -6.74 4.48
CA LEU A 137 2.34 -6.74 5.54
C LEU A 137 1.91 -8.15 5.92
N ALA A 138 1.78 -9.09 4.98
CA ALA A 138 1.44 -10.47 5.29
C ALA A 138 2.57 -11.24 6.00
N ALA A 139 3.82 -10.82 5.82
CA ALA A 139 5.00 -11.53 6.33
C ALA A 139 5.53 -10.98 7.67
N THR A 140 5.00 -9.86 8.16
CA THR A 140 5.42 -9.26 9.43
C THR A 140 4.63 -9.80 10.62
N ASP A 141 5.10 -9.56 11.84
CA ASP A 141 4.31 -9.78 13.05
C ASP A 141 3.21 -8.71 13.15
N HIS A 142 2.00 -9.13 13.54
CA HIS A 142 0.84 -8.26 13.71
C HIS A 142 0.53 -8.08 15.17
N ASP A 143 0.82 -6.90 15.71
CA ASP A 143 0.18 -6.48 16.95
C ASP A 143 -1.34 -6.35 16.75
N ARG A 144 -2.06 -6.13 17.85
CA ARG A 144 -3.52 -6.05 17.83
C ARG A 144 -4.04 -4.93 16.91
N LEU A 145 -3.34 -3.79 16.85
CA LEU A 145 -3.78 -2.62 16.08
C LEU A 145 -3.57 -2.84 14.58
N LEU A 146 -2.38 -3.31 14.19
CA LEU A 146 -2.06 -3.65 12.82
C LEU A 146 -2.97 -4.78 12.32
N ARG A 147 -3.21 -5.82 13.14
CA ARG A 147 -4.16 -6.89 12.80
C ARG A 147 -5.55 -6.33 12.48
N ALA A 148 -6.08 -5.43 13.30
CA ALA A 148 -7.39 -4.81 13.06
C ALA A 148 -7.42 -4.05 11.73
N LYS A 149 -6.40 -3.24 11.43
CA LYS A 149 -6.29 -2.50 10.16
C LYS A 149 -6.20 -3.43 8.95
N LEU A 150 -5.48 -4.55 9.06
CA LEU A 150 -5.39 -5.53 7.98
C LEU A 150 -6.73 -6.25 7.75
N VAL A 151 -7.50 -6.52 8.82
CA VAL A 151 -8.87 -7.04 8.69
C VAL A 151 -9.78 -6.03 7.98
N ASP A 152 -9.70 -4.74 8.34
CA ASP A 152 -10.44 -3.67 7.64
C ASP A 152 -10.09 -3.64 6.14
N LEU A 153 -8.80 -3.74 5.79
CA LEU A 153 -8.34 -3.75 4.41
C LEU A 153 -8.84 -4.97 3.62
N VAL A 154 -8.85 -6.16 4.23
CA VAL A 154 -9.38 -7.38 3.57
C VAL A 154 -10.89 -7.24 3.37
N ASP A 155 -11.64 -6.73 4.35
CA ASP A 155 -13.08 -6.48 4.21
C ASP A 155 -13.34 -5.50 3.06
N LEU A 156 -12.65 -4.35 3.03
CA LEU A 156 -12.77 -3.37 1.93
C LEU A 156 -12.47 -3.99 0.57
N ALA A 157 -11.40 -4.79 0.45
CA ALA A 157 -11.01 -5.43 -0.80
C ALA A 157 -12.04 -6.47 -1.29
N VAL A 158 -12.65 -7.22 -0.36
CA VAL A 158 -13.68 -8.23 -0.67
C VAL A 158 -14.97 -7.57 -1.16
N GLN A 159 -15.36 -6.44 -0.57
CA GLN A 159 -16.62 -5.76 -0.87
C GLN A 159 -16.65 -5.10 -2.27
N ARG A 160 -15.48 -4.77 -2.83
CA ARG A 160 -15.38 -4.07 -4.12
C ARG A 160 -15.12 -5.02 -5.30
N THR A 161 -15.35 -4.52 -6.51
CA THR A 161 -14.96 -5.19 -7.77
C THR A 161 -13.48 -5.59 -7.75
N TYR A 162 -13.19 -6.81 -8.22
CA TYR A 162 -11.82 -7.33 -8.29
C TYR A 162 -10.93 -6.44 -9.15
N ARG A 163 -9.72 -6.17 -8.66
CA ARG A 163 -8.68 -5.36 -9.29
C ARG A 163 -7.35 -6.11 -9.36
N CYS A 164 -6.43 -5.55 -10.12
CA CYS A 164 -5.11 -6.13 -10.28
C CYS A 164 -4.44 -6.33 -8.91
N LYS A 165 -3.80 -7.49 -8.75
CA LYS A 165 -3.11 -7.95 -7.53
C LYS A 165 -4.00 -8.23 -6.32
N ASP A 166 -5.32 -8.15 -6.42
CA ASP A 166 -6.22 -8.40 -5.27
C ASP A 166 -6.08 -9.80 -4.68
N ARG A 167 -5.74 -10.80 -5.49
CA ARG A 167 -5.41 -12.15 -5.00
C ARG A 167 -4.37 -12.15 -3.88
N GLU A 168 -3.46 -11.16 -3.84
CA GLU A 168 -2.44 -11.09 -2.80
C GLU A 168 -3.05 -10.79 -1.42
N TYR A 169 -4.26 -10.19 -1.33
CA TYR A 169 -4.96 -9.99 -0.05
C TYR A 169 -5.32 -11.29 0.66
N VAL A 170 -5.38 -12.43 -0.04
CA VAL A 170 -5.53 -13.74 0.62
C VAL A 170 -4.33 -14.06 1.53
N ARG A 171 -3.13 -13.58 1.20
CA ARG A 171 -1.96 -13.75 2.07
C ARG A 171 -2.17 -13.02 3.39
N VAL A 172 -2.66 -11.79 3.31
CA VAL A 172 -3.02 -10.99 4.50
C VAL A 172 -4.15 -11.68 5.27
N ALA A 173 -5.21 -12.12 4.58
CA ALA A 173 -6.31 -12.85 5.20
C ALA A 173 -5.86 -14.08 6.00
N ARG A 174 -4.90 -14.86 5.46
CA ARG A 174 -4.29 -15.99 6.18
C ARG A 174 -3.48 -15.54 7.39
N ALA A 175 -2.71 -14.47 7.24
CA ALA A 175 -1.86 -13.96 8.32
C ALA A 175 -2.70 -13.41 9.50
N VAL A 176 -3.87 -12.83 9.21
CA VAL A 176 -4.79 -12.27 10.22
C VAL A 176 -6.05 -13.11 10.44
N ASP A 177 -6.05 -14.40 10.07
CA ASP A 177 -7.20 -15.28 10.28
C ASP A 177 -7.58 -15.33 11.77
N GLY A 178 -8.89 -15.37 12.03
CA GLY A 178 -9.49 -15.26 13.34
C GLY A 178 -10.96 -14.84 13.27
N ASP A 179 -11.63 -14.86 14.41
CA ASP A 179 -13.09 -14.71 14.50
C ASP A 179 -13.61 -13.42 13.86
N GLU A 180 -12.91 -12.30 14.07
CA GLU A 180 -13.31 -11.00 13.52
C GLU A 180 -13.29 -11.01 11.98
N LEU A 181 -12.23 -11.52 11.36
CA LEU A 181 -12.14 -11.61 9.91
C LEU A 181 -13.20 -12.57 9.37
N ARG A 182 -13.32 -13.76 9.97
CA ARG A 182 -14.30 -14.76 9.55
C ARG A 182 -15.73 -14.25 9.67
N HIS A 183 -16.05 -13.52 10.73
CA HIS A 183 -17.36 -12.89 10.91
C HIS A 183 -17.69 -11.93 9.75
N ARG A 184 -16.75 -11.04 9.39
CA ARG A 184 -16.93 -10.09 8.28
C ARG A 184 -17.05 -10.78 6.93
N LEU A 185 -16.24 -11.80 6.66
CA LEU A 185 -16.31 -12.60 5.43
C LEU A 185 -17.66 -13.33 5.33
N HIS A 186 -18.15 -13.94 6.42
CA HIS A 186 -19.47 -14.55 6.42
C HIS A 186 -20.60 -13.54 6.22
N ARG A 187 -20.46 -12.31 6.76
CA ARG A 187 -21.40 -11.22 6.47
C ARG A 187 -21.38 -10.85 4.98
N ALA A 188 -20.20 -10.69 4.38
CA ALA A 188 -20.05 -10.41 2.94
C ALA A 188 -20.61 -11.54 2.06
N GLN A 189 -20.41 -12.80 2.46
CA GLN A 189 -20.99 -14.00 1.83
C GLN A 189 -22.52 -13.97 1.79
N ARG A 190 -23.18 -13.33 2.76
CA ARG A 190 -24.65 -13.20 2.85
C ARG A 190 -25.18 -11.84 2.37
N SER A 191 -24.31 -10.95 1.89
CA SER A 191 -24.70 -9.62 1.43
C SER A 191 -25.43 -9.70 0.09
N GLU A 192 -26.18 -8.68 -0.30
CA GLU A 192 -26.82 -8.62 -1.63
C GLU A 192 -25.84 -8.33 -2.77
N ASN A 193 -24.58 -7.98 -2.45
CA ASN A 193 -23.54 -7.69 -3.43
C ASN A 193 -22.94 -8.99 -4.00
N PRO A 194 -23.21 -9.35 -5.28
CA PRO A 194 -22.76 -10.64 -5.82
C PRO A 194 -21.23 -10.78 -5.88
N VAL A 195 -20.51 -9.66 -6.05
CA VAL A 195 -19.05 -9.63 -6.04
C VAL A 195 -18.52 -9.96 -4.65
N ALA A 196 -19.06 -9.30 -3.63
CA ALA A 196 -18.68 -9.54 -2.24
C ALA A 196 -18.99 -10.97 -1.81
N GLN A 197 -20.15 -11.51 -2.23
CA GLN A 197 -20.49 -12.91 -1.98
C GLN A 197 -19.44 -13.86 -2.56
N LEU A 198 -19.08 -13.70 -3.83
CA LEU A 198 -18.15 -14.58 -4.54
C LEU A 198 -16.75 -14.51 -3.93
N HIS A 199 -16.25 -13.30 -3.70
CA HIS A 199 -14.95 -13.06 -3.10
C HIS A 199 -14.88 -13.67 -1.69
N ALA A 200 -15.87 -13.39 -0.84
CA ALA A 200 -15.89 -13.89 0.52
C ALA A 200 -15.91 -15.42 0.57
N ARG A 201 -16.73 -16.08 -0.27
CA ARG A 201 -16.78 -17.54 -0.38
C ARG A 201 -15.42 -18.14 -0.72
N TYR A 202 -14.72 -17.54 -1.69
CA TYR A 202 -13.41 -18.04 -2.09
C TYR A 202 -12.34 -17.82 -1.04
N VAL A 203 -12.34 -16.66 -0.38
CA VAL A 203 -11.40 -16.37 0.72
C VAL A 203 -11.64 -17.35 1.86
N LEU A 204 -12.88 -17.54 2.32
CA LEU A 204 -13.23 -18.52 3.35
C LEU A 204 -12.77 -19.93 2.97
N TRP A 205 -13.05 -20.37 1.74
CA TRP A 205 -12.62 -21.68 1.24
C TRP A 205 -11.09 -21.87 1.29
N LEU A 206 -10.31 -20.82 1.02
CA LEU A 206 -8.84 -20.82 1.13
C LEU A 206 -8.31 -20.68 2.56
N LEU A 207 -9.08 -20.11 3.49
CA LEU A 207 -8.75 -20.06 4.92
C LEU A 207 -8.95 -21.42 5.58
N ASP A 208 -9.98 -22.16 5.16
CA ASP A 208 -10.22 -23.54 5.62
C ASP A 208 -9.22 -24.55 5.03
N ARG A 209 -8.43 -24.14 4.02
CA ARG A 209 -7.48 -24.98 3.27
C ARG A 209 -6.14 -24.25 3.09
N PRO A 210 -5.37 -24.03 4.17
CA PRO A 210 -4.13 -23.24 4.12
C PRO A 210 -3.06 -23.82 3.17
N GLU A 211 -3.06 -25.13 2.96
CA GLU A 211 -2.17 -25.87 2.05
C GLU A 211 -2.39 -25.55 0.57
N ILE A 212 -3.60 -25.12 0.19
CA ILE A 212 -3.91 -24.79 -1.19
C ILE A 212 -3.28 -23.44 -1.56
N PRO A 213 -2.49 -23.35 -2.65
CA PRO A 213 -1.92 -22.09 -3.06
C PRO A 213 -2.97 -21.19 -3.75
N ASN A 214 -2.97 -19.89 -3.44
CA ASN A 214 -3.84 -18.95 -4.15
C ASN A 214 -3.28 -18.59 -5.54
N THR A 215 -3.57 -19.43 -6.53
CA THR A 215 -3.16 -19.23 -7.92
C THR A 215 -4.35 -18.91 -8.83
N ARG A 216 -4.06 -18.32 -10.01
CA ARG A 216 -5.11 -18.09 -11.03
C ARG A 216 -5.75 -19.40 -11.51
N HIS A 217 -4.98 -20.48 -11.51
CA HIS A 217 -5.48 -21.80 -11.88
C HIS A 217 -6.49 -22.30 -10.83
N VAL A 218 -6.11 -22.29 -9.55
CA VAL A 218 -6.99 -22.68 -8.43
C VAL A 218 -8.30 -21.87 -8.43
N TRP A 219 -8.22 -20.55 -8.63
CA TRP A 219 -9.42 -19.71 -8.77
C TRP A 219 -10.35 -20.17 -9.89
N ARG A 220 -9.81 -20.45 -11.09
CA ARG A 220 -10.60 -20.91 -12.23
C ARG A 220 -11.24 -22.27 -11.98
N THR A 221 -10.49 -23.21 -11.41
CA THR A 221 -10.97 -24.55 -11.10
C THR A 221 -12.05 -24.51 -10.01
N TRP A 222 -11.90 -23.63 -9.02
CA TRP A 222 -12.93 -23.37 -8.01
C TRP A 222 -14.21 -22.78 -8.61
N LEU A 223 -14.09 -21.78 -9.50
CA LEU A 223 -15.24 -21.21 -10.22
C LEU A 223 -15.98 -22.25 -11.08
N ALA A 224 -15.27 -23.23 -11.62
CA ALA A 224 -15.86 -24.31 -12.42
C ALA A 224 -16.56 -25.38 -11.56
N GLY A 225 -16.56 -25.27 -10.23
CA GLY A 225 -17.16 -26.26 -9.33
C GLY A 225 -16.34 -27.54 -9.15
N ALA A 226 -15.10 -27.58 -9.64
CA ALA A 226 -14.25 -28.76 -9.57
C ALA A 226 -13.41 -28.86 -8.27
N LEU A 227 -13.55 -27.89 -7.36
CA LEU A 227 -12.87 -27.83 -6.06
C LEU A 227 -13.82 -27.49 -4.89
N THR A 228 -15.14 -27.52 -5.13
CA THR A 228 -16.16 -27.27 -4.11
C THR A 228 -16.30 -28.44 -3.16
#